data_AF-A0A6P0HYD9-F1
#
_entry.id   AF-A0A6P0HYD9-F1
#
_cell.length_a   1.000
_cell.length_b   1.000
_cell.length_c   1.000
_cell.angle_alpha   90.00
_cell.angle_beta   90.00
_cell.angle_gamma   90.00
#
_symmetry.space_group_name_H-M   'P 1'
#
loop_
_entity.id
_entity.type
_entity.pdbx_description
1 polymer ?
#
loop_
_entity_poly.entity_id
_entity_poly.type
_entity_poly.pdbx_seq_one_letter_code
_entity_poly.pdbx_strand_id
1 'polypeptide(L)'
;MIQQFPMFSWVAERERYTDRGKNRYDRLYNSSVGPKYGKTITSHTRYLANQICDNHIQEALLRNRLSSLVYDRLEFAKFNQVFDLFGFGLMARAMLLVRTYPLSRFESEGAFKRRLGFGQEERSSGQIESFTSSSSAYAK
;
A
#
# COMPACT_ATOMS: atom_id res chain seq x y z
N MET A 1 1.74 20.02 -1.92
CA MET A 1 2.76 20.47 -0.94
C MET A 1 3.54 19.23 -0.50
N ILE A 2 4.83 19.14 -0.80
CA ILE A 2 5.64 17.96 -0.41
C ILE A 2 5.85 18.04 1.09
N GLN A 3 5.26 17.10 1.83
CA GLN A 3 5.46 16.96 3.27
C GLN A 3 6.93 16.55 3.50
N GLN A 4 7.79 17.52 3.77
CA GLN A 4 9.18 17.23 4.12
C GLN A 4 9.23 16.56 5.49
N PHE A 5 10.04 15.50 5.63
CA PHE A 5 10.36 14.90 6.92
C PHE A 5 11.49 15.71 7.56
N PRO A 6 11.17 16.59 8.52
CA PRO A 6 12.08 17.64 8.93
C PRO A 6 13.29 17.08 9.70
N MET A 7 13.17 15.89 10.30
CA MET A 7 14.29 15.22 10.98
C MET A 7 15.28 14.58 10.01
N PHE A 8 14.81 13.73 9.06
CA PHE A 8 15.71 13.06 8.13
C PHE A 8 16.37 14.04 7.15
N SER A 9 15.67 15.12 6.78
CA SER A 9 16.27 16.18 5.97
C SER A 9 17.38 16.92 6.73
N TRP A 10 17.22 17.13 8.04
CA TRP A 10 18.28 17.69 8.89
C TRP A 10 19.48 16.73 9.01
N VAL A 11 19.24 15.44 9.30
CA VAL A 11 20.32 14.42 9.38
C VAL A 11 21.08 14.31 8.05
N ALA A 12 20.35 14.35 6.93
CA ALA A 12 20.90 14.29 5.59
C ALA A 12 21.62 15.57 5.15
N GLU A 13 21.60 16.63 5.96
CA GLU A 13 22.09 17.98 5.62
C GLU A 13 21.42 18.53 4.34
N ARG A 14 20.17 18.15 4.13
CA ARG A 14 19.37 18.48 2.93
C ARG A 14 18.57 19.77 3.07
N GLU A 15 18.68 20.49 4.18
CA GLU A 15 17.77 21.59 4.53
C GLU A 15 17.54 22.53 3.34
N ARG A 16 16.41 22.30 2.68
CA ARG A 16 15.96 23.05 1.52
C ARG A 16 15.36 24.33 2.06
N TYR A 17 16.06 25.46 1.94
CA TYR A 17 15.48 26.82 1.96
C TYR A 17 14.29 27.02 2.91
N THR A 18 14.36 26.53 4.15
CA THR A 18 13.40 26.95 5.17
C THR A 18 14.07 28.07 5.94
N ASP A 19 13.48 29.26 5.94
CA ASP A 19 13.94 30.48 6.64
C ASP A 19 14.11 30.33 8.17
N ARG A 20 14.01 29.10 8.70
CA ARG A 20 14.14 28.81 10.13
C ARG A 20 15.61 28.65 10.47
N GLY A 21 16.31 29.78 10.54
CA GLY A 21 17.73 29.91 10.92
C GLY A 21 18.12 29.49 12.35
N LYS A 22 17.38 28.58 13.00
CA LYS A 22 17.77 27.93 14.27
C LYS A 22 17.13 26.53 14.35
N ASN A 23 17.88 25.49 13.98
CA ASN A 23 17.31 24.14 13.93
C ASN A 23 17.02 23.60 15.33
N ARG A 24 15.73 23.34 15.58
CA ARG A 24 15.25 22.51 16.69
C ARG A 24 16.12 21.25 16.85
N TYR A 25 16.55 20.65 15.75
CA TYR A 25 17.34 19.43 15.75
C TYR A 25 18.80 19.64 16.13
N ASP A 26 19.42 20.79 15.81
CA ASP A 26 20.75 21.13 16.34
C ASP A 26 20.71 21.19 17.87
N ARG A 27 19.70 21.85 18.43
CA ARG A 27 19.50 21.92 19.89
C ARG A 27 19.30 20.52 20.49
N LEU A 28 18.45 19.69 19.88
CA LEU A 28 18.22 18.33 20.35
C LEU A 28 19.49 17.46 20.26
N TYR A 29 20.23 17.56 19.16
CA TYR A 29 21.48 16.83 18.97
C TYR A 29 22.54 17.25 19.99
N ASN A 30 22.73 18.55 20.21
CA ASN A 30 23.67 19.06 21.21
C ASN A 30 23.29 18.66 22.63
N SER A 31 21.99 18.54 22.94
CA SER A 31 21.51 18.03 24.23
C SER A 31 21.59 16.51 24.37
N SER A 32 21.82 15.78 23.27
CA SER A 32 21.80 14.33 23.25
C SER A 32 23.06 13.72 23.87
N VAL A 33 22.99 12.43 24.18
CA VAL A 33 24.07 11.67 24.82
C VAL A 33 25.20 11.35 23.83
N GLY A 34 24.91 11.26 22.53
CA GLY A 34 25.88 10.85 21.50
C GLY A 34 27.14 11.73 21.47
N PRO A 35 27.00 13.06 21.27
CA PRO A 35 28.14 13.97 21.25
C PRO A 35 28.97 13.93 22.54
N LYS A 36 28.33 13.72 23.71
CA LYS A 36 29.03 13.62 25.00
C LYS A 36 30.01 12.44 25.06
N TYR A 37 29.76 11.38 24.30
CA TYR A 37 30.63 10.21 24.21
C TYR A 37 31.40 10.15 22.87
N GLY A 38 31.52 11.27 22.15
CA GLY A 38 32.22 11.33 20.87
C GLY A 38 31.55 10.55 19.74
N LYS A 39 30.27 10.19 19.88
CA LYS A 39 29.49 9.53 18.83
C LYS A 39 28.78 10.59 18.01
N THR A 40 29.23 10.78 16.78
CA THR A 40 28.66 11.75 15.83
C THR A 40 27.87 11.05 14.73
N ILE A 41 27.05 11.82 14.02
CA ILE A 41 26.36 11.35 12.82
C ILE A 41 27.41 11.04 11.74
N THR A 42 27.50 9.77 11.35
CA THR A 42 28.46 9.31 10.36
C THR A 42 28.02 9.64 8.93
N SER A 43 28.97 9.67 7.99
CA SER A 43 28.67 9.83 6.56
C SER A 43 27.71 8.76 6.03
N HIS A 44 27.82 7.51 6.52
CA HIS A 44 26.90 6.43 6.17
C HIS A 44 25.46 6.71 6.64
N THR A 45 25.30 7.19 7.88
CA THR A 45 23.99 7.59 8.41
C THR A 45 23.38 8.72 7.58
N ARG A 46 24.18 9.70 7.16
CA ARG A 46 23.72 10.79 6.27
C ARG A 46 23.28 10.26 4.91
N TYR A 47 24.04 9.32 4.33
CA TYR A 47 23.68 8.67 3.07
C TYR A 47 22.32 7.96 3.15
N LEU A 48 22.06 7.19 4.22
CA LEU A 48 20.76 6.53 4.40
C LEU A 48 19.63 7.54 4.62
N ALA A 49 19.86 8.59 5.39
CA ALA A 49 18.88 9.67 5.59
C ALA A 49 18.54 10.38 4.26
N ASN A 50 19.54 10.57 3.39
CA ASN A 50 19.37 11.07 2.03
C ASN A 50 18.43 10.16 1.23
N GLN A 51 18.68 8.84 1.21
CA GLN A 51 17.83 7.89 0.50
C GLN A 51 16.38 7.88 0.99
N ILE A 52 16.17 7.96 2.31
CA ILE A 52 14.82 8.07 2.90
C ILE A 52 14.10 9.31 2.37
N CYS A 53 14.79 10.46 2.33
CA CYS A 53 14.21 11.68 1.81
C CYS A 53 13.86 11.58 0.31
N ASP A 54 14.71 10.94 -0.51
CA ASP A 54 14.41 10.72 -1.93
C ASP A 54 13.21 9.79 -2.12
N ASN A 55 13.16 8.69 -1.39
CA ASN A 55 12.07 7.74 -1.45
C ASN A 55 10.72 8.40 -1.13
N HIS A 56 10.66 9.27 -0.14
CA HIS A 56 9.43 9.99 0.19
C HIS A 56 9.01 10.99 -0.90
N ILE A 57 9.96 11.67 -1.54
CA ILE A 57 9.65 12.54 -2.69
C ILE A 57 9.05 11.71 -3.82
N GLN A 58 9.69 10.58 -4.15
CA GLN A 58 9.20 9.66 -5.18
C GLN A 58 7.83 9.09 -4.82
N GLU A 59 7.62 8.67 -3.57
CA GLU A 59 6.33 8.19 -3.06
C GLU A 59 5.23 9.24 -3.26
N ALA A 60 5.50 10.52 -2.95
CA ALA A 60 4.52 11.59 -3.12
C ALA A 60 4.18 11.82 -4.61
N LEU A 61 5.19 11.81 -5.48
CA LEU A 61 4.99 11.92 -6.94
C LEU A 61 4.17 10.75 -7.49
N LEU A 62 4.53 9.52 -7.09
CA LEU A 62 3.81 8.31 -7.47
C LEU A 62 2.38 8.31 -6.95
N ARG A 63 2.15 8.77 -5.71
CA ARG A 63 0.80 8.88 -5.13
C ARG A 63 -0.07 9.89 -5.88
N ASN A 64 0.49 11.04 -6.27
CA ASN A 64 -0.23 12.02 -7.09
C ASN A 64 -0.57 11.45 -8.47
N ARG A 65 0.38 10.76 -9.10
CA ARG A 65 0.14 10.09 -10.40
C ARG A 65 -0.88 8.97 -10.29
N LEU A 66 -0.85 8.20 -9.21
CA LEU A 66 -1.84 7.15 -8.98
C LEU A 66 -3.23 7.75 -8.76
N SER A 67 -3.32 8.87 -8.03
CA SER A 67 -4.56 9.61 -7.85
C SER A 67 -5.20 9.99 -9.18
N SER A 68 -4.43 10.56 -10.11
CA SER A 68 -4.97 10.93 -11.42
C SER A 68 -5.39 9.73 -12.26
N LEU A 69 -4.63 8.63 -12.20
CA LEU A 69 -4.99 7.39 -12.90
C LEU A 69 -6.29 6.77 -12.38
N VAL A 70 -6.56 6.86 -11.07
CA VAL A 70 -7.73 6.25 -10.44
C VAL A 70 -8.98 7.13 -10.55
N TYR A 71 -8.84 8.45 -10.34
CA TYR A 71 -9.99 9.36 -10.23
C TYR A 71 -10.34 10.08 -11.54
N ASP A 72 -9.36 10.43 -12.37
CA ASP A 72 -9.60 11.31 -13.53
C ASP A 72 -10.08 10.53 -14.77
N ARG A 73 -10.06 9.19 -14.71
CA ARG A 73 -10.45 8.32 -15.82
C ARG A 73 -11.95 8.01 -15.77
N LEU A 74 -12.67 8.41 -16.82
CA LEU A 74 -14.13 8.20 -16.94
C LEU A 74 -14.55 6.74 -16.83
N GLU A 75 -13.74 5.81 -17.36
CA GLU A 75 -13.98 4.36 -17.28
C GLU A 75 -14.03 3.82 -15.84
N PHE A 76 -13.42 4.52 -14.88
CA PHE A 76 -13.45 4.14 -13.46
C PHE A 76 -14.54 4.85 -12.66
N ALA A 77 -15.32 5.75 -13.26
CA ALA A 77 -16.33 6.54 -12.55
C ALA A 77 -17.35 5.65 -11.82
N LYS A 78 -17.84 4.59 -12.47
CA LYS A 78 -18.80 3.65 -11.86
C LYS A 78 -18.17 2.82 -10.72
N PHE A 79 -16.93 2.39 -10.88
CA PHE A 79 -16.20 1.72 -9.81
C PHE A 79 -16.01 2.65 -8.61
N ASN A 80 -15.59 3.89 -8.86
CA ASN A 80 -15.37 4.89 -7.82
C ASN A 80 -16.64 5.23 -7.04
N GLN A 81 -17.80 5.32 -7.71
CA GLN A 81 -19.11 5.49 -7.04
C GLN A 81 -19.39 4.35 -6.05
N VAL A 82 -19.11 3.11 -6.42
CA VAL A 82 -19.26 1.95 -5.52
C VAL A 82 -18.23 2.04 -4.38
N PHE A 83 -16.99 2.38 -4.68
CA PHE A 83 -15.93 2.52 -3.66
C PHE A 83 -16.20 3.64 -2.65
N ASP A 84 -16.90 4.70 -3.04
CA ASP A 84 -17.35 5.77 -2.14
C ASP A 84 -18.30 5.24 -1.07
N LEU A 85 -19.21 4.31 -1.42
CA LEU A 85 -20.15 3.69 -0.47
C LEU A 85 -19.46 2.96 0.68
N PHE A 86 -18.26 2.43 0.43
CA PHE A 86 -17.46 1.71 1.44
C PHE A 86 -16.36 2.59 2.06
N GLY A 87 -16.27 3.87 1.68
CA GLY A 87 -15.25 4.79 2.20
C GLY A 87 -13.81 4.41 1.82
N PHE A 88 -13.62 3.73 0.68
CA PHE A 88 -12.27 3.29 0.29
C PHE A 88 -11.37 4.45 -0.13
N GLY A 89 -10.16 4.49 0.44
CA GLY A 89 -9.11 5.43 0.05
C GLY A 89 -8.37 5.01 -1.23
N LEU A 90 -7.53 5.91 -1.76
CA LEU A 90 -6.82 5.75 -3.04
C LEU A 90 -6.14 4.39 -3.22
N MET A 91 -5.39 3.91 -2.21
CA MET A 91 -4.66 2.65 -2.31
C MET A 91 -5.59 1.45 -2.48
N ALA A 92 -6.69 1.41 -1.71
CA ALA A 92 -7.67 0.33 -1.79
C ALA A 92 -8.37 0.33 -3.16
N ARG A 93 -8.75 1.51 -3.66
CA ARG A 93 -9.35 1.66 -5.00
C ARG A 93 -8.42 1.17 -6.10
N ALA A 94 -7.17 1.62 -6.08
CA ALA A 94 -6.16 1.20 -7.05
C ALA A 94 -6.01 -0.34 -7.07
N MET A 95 -5.89 -0.95 -5.89
CA MET A 95 -5.75 -2.40 -5.76
C MET A 95 -6.99 -3.16 -6.25
N LEU A 96 -8.20 -2.65 -6.01
CA LEU A 96 -9.43 -3.24 -6.52
C LEU A 96 -9.49 -3.13 -8.04
N LEU A 97 -9.27 -1.94 -8.62
CA LEU A 97 -9.27 -1.74 -10.07
C LEU A 97 -8.29 -2.67 -10.78
N VAL A 98 -7.05 -2.82 -10.28
CA VAL A 98 -6.04 -3.74 -10.85
C VAL A 98 -6.55 -5.19 -10.90
N ARG A 99 -7.40 -5.58 -9.95
CA ARG A 99 -7.92 -6.95 -9.84
C ARG A 99 -9.22 -7.15 -10.61
N THR A 100 -10.06 -6.12 -10.71
CA THR A 100 -11.43 -6.25 -11.20
C THR A 100 -11.67 -5.63 -12.58
N TYR A 101 -10.74 -4.80 -13.09
CA TYR A 101 -10.89 -4.16 -14.39
C TYR A 101 -10.20 -4.96 -15.52
N PRO A 102 -10.83 -5.07 -16.71
CA PRO A 102 -12.24 -4.78 -16.97
C PRO A 102 -13.14 -5.90 -16.41
N LEU A 103 -14.37 -5.57 -16.01
CA LEU A 103 -15.31 -6.58 -15.51
C LEU A 103 -15.68 -7.63 -16.57
N SER A 104 -15.61 -7.28 -17.85
CA SER A 104 -15.82 -8.20 -18.98
C SER A 104 -14.83 -9.35 -19.04
N ARG A 105 -13.71 -9.29 -18.29
CA ARG A 105 -12.75 -10.39 -18.19
C ARG A 105 -13.29 -11.58 -17.39
N PHE A 106 -14.35 -11.39 -16.61
CA PHE A 106 -14.93 -12.45 -15.79
C PHE A 106 -16.11 -13.09 -16.51
N GLU A 107 -16.00 -14.38 -16.81
CA GLU A 107 -17.05 -15.17 -17.46
C GLU A 107 -18.27 -15.40 -16.55
N SER A 108 -18.06 -15.37 -15.22
CA SER A 108 -19.10 -15.58 -14.21
C SER A 108 -18.74 -14.97 -12.87
N GLU A 109 -19.74 -14.80 -12.00
CA GLU A 109 -19.53 -14.38 -10.60
C GLU A 109 -18.60 -15.34 -9.84
N GLY A 110 -18.70 -16.65 -10.11
CA GLY A 110 -17.81 -17.65 -9.51
C GLY A 110 -16.35 -17.44 -9.92
N ALA A 111 -16.08 -17.10 -11.18
CA ALA A 111 -14.73 -16.77 -11.65
C ALA A 111 -14.17 -15.51 -10.97
N PHE A 112 -15.03 -14.51 -10.75
CA PHE A 112 -14.69 -13.31 -9.99
C PHE A 112 -14.32 -13.61 -8.53
N LYS A 113 -15.16 -14.38 -7.81
CA LYS A 113 -14.91 -14.78 -6.42
C LYS A 113 -13.61 -15.57 -6.26
N ARG A 114 -13.31 -16.51 -7.16
CA ARG A 114 -12.04 -17.24 -7.18
C ARG A 114 -10.83 -16.31 -7.31
N ARG A 115 -10.89 -15.31 -8.20
CA ARG A 115 -9.78 -14.38 -8.43
C ARG A 115 -9.52 -13.45 -7.24
N LEU A 116 -10.57 -13.14 -6.47
CA LEU A 116 -10.46 -12.37 -5.24
C LEU A 116 -10.03 -13.20 -4.02
N GLY A 117 -9.85 -14.52 -4.17
CA GLY A 117 -9.44 -15.41 -3.08
C GLY A 117 -10.59 -15.86 -2.18
N PHE A 118 -11.85 -15.55 -2.54
CA PHE A 118 -13.04 -16.04 -1.84
C PHE A 118 -13.46 -17.45 -2.32
N GLY A 119 -12.87 -17.95 -3.40
CA GLY A 119 -13.18 -19.26 -3.98
C GLY A 119 -12.47 -20.44 -3.32
N GLN A 120 -12.44 -20.49 -1.99
CA GLN A 120 -12.49 -21.82 -1.36
C GLN A 120 -13.94 -22.28 -1.57
N GLU A 121 -14.14 -23.51 -2.04
CA GLU A 121 -15.49 -24.10 -2.07
C GLU A 121 -16.06 -24.00 -0.65
N GLU A 122 -17.09 -23.17 -0.47
CA GLU A 122 -17.88 -23.18 0.75
C GLU A 122 -18.49 -24.58 0.86
N ARG A 123 -17.81 -25.47 1.59
CA ARG A 123 -18.41 -26.71 2.06
C ARG A 123 -19.50 -26.31 3.03
N SER A 124 -20.71 -26.13 2.50
CA SER A 124 -21.91 -26.00 3.30
C SER A 124 -21.99 -27.21 4.21
N SER A 125 -21.95 -26.97 5.53
CA SER A 125 -21.92 -27.99 6.57
C SER A 125 -23.17 -28.89 6.60
N GLY A 126 -24.14 -28.65 5.72
CA GLY A 126 -25.40 -29.40 5.60
C GLY A 126 -25.48 -30.41 4.46
N GLN A 127 -24.44 -30.61 3.64
CA GLN A 127 -24.41 -31.71 2.65
C GLN A 127 -23.42 -32.80 3.06
N ILE A 128 -23.77 -33.48 4.14
CA ILE A 128 -23.39 -34.88 4.34
C ILE A 128 -24.62 -35.66 3.84
N GLU A 129 -24.41 -36.73 3.06
CA GLU A 129 -25.40 -37.58 2.37
C GLU A 129 -25.70 -37.13 0.92
N SER A 130 -25.01 -37.67 -0.09
CA SER A 130 -25.16 -39.06 -0.50
C SER A 130 -23.91 -39.54 -1.23
N PHE A 131 -22.96 -40.10 -0.47
CA PHE A 131 -22.11 -41.16 -1.03
C PHE A 131 -23.04 -42.36 -1.24
N THR A 132 -23.58 -42.51 -2.44
CA THR A 132 -24.15 -43.78 -2.85
C THR A 132 -23.07 -44.83 -2.68
N SER A 133 -23.31 -45.69 -1.69
CA SER A 133 -22.57 -46.91 -1.41
C SER A 133 -22.63 -47.82 -2.63
N SER A 134 -21.71 -47.65 -3.57
CA SER A 134 -21.46 -48.65 -4.61
C SER A 134 -20.58 -49.76 -4.05
N SER A 135 -21.21 -50.66 -3.29
CA SER A 135 -20.77 -52.04 -3.08
C SER A 135 -22.04 -52.89 -3.14
N SER A 136 -22.34 -53.62 -4.22
CA SER A 136 -21.82 -54.95 -4.57
C SER A 136 -22.72 -55.44 -5.73
N ALA A 137 -22.24 -56.13 -6.78
CA ALA A 137 -22.31 -57.60 -6.82
C ALA A 137 -21.79 -58.20 -8.14
N TYR A 138 -20.81 -59.11 -7.99
CA TYR A 138 -20.63 -60.41 -8.65
C TYR A 138 -20.58 -60.57 -10.20
N ALA A 139 -19.39 -61.00 -10.65
CA ALA A 139 -19.08 -62.19 -11.46
C ALA A 139 -20.06 -62.68 -12.55
N LYS A 140 -19.57 -62.69 -13.80
CA LYS A 140 -19.36 -63.90 -14.63
C LYS A 140 -18.33 -63.63 -15.72
#